data_AF-A0A067BUL6-F1
#
_entry.id   AF-A0A067BUL6-F1
#
_cell.length_a   1.000
_cell.length_b   1.000
_cell.length_c   1.000
_cell.angle_alpha   90.00
_cell.angle_beta   90.00
_cell.angle_gamma   90.00
#
_symmetry.space_group_name_H-M   'P 1'
#
loop_
_entity.id
_entity.type
_entity.pdbx_description
1 polymer ?
#
loop_
_entity_poly.entity_id
_entity_poly.type
_entity_poly.pdbx_seq_one_letter_code
_entity_poly.pdbx_strand_id
1 'polypeptide(L)'
;MDQDTAMDYLEWLSELYEGERIGLIWDLATAHKGEKVLKFAVELGIVVAFIPAGLTSILQVCDLIINKTLKAAAVPRESVLEWIETATREIDSIQAATKGIGAAFRKYGQDPRFKTAEELLDGLKVFQENCIYASLLDNQ
;
A
#
# COMPACT_ATOMS: atom_id res chain seq x y z
N MET A 1 10.08 7.84 11.04
CA MET A 1 9.50 6.66 11.71
C MET A 1 10.63 5.73 12.10
N ASP A 2 10.59 5.15 13.28
CA ASP A 2 11.51 4.09 13.72
C ASP A 2 10.86 2.71 13.52
N GLN A 3 11.59 1.65 13.86
CA GLN A 3 11.10 0.28 13.67
C GLN A 3 9.95 -0.07 14.62
N ASP A 4 9.92 0.48 15.84
CA ASP A 4 8.86 0.17 16.80
C ASP A 4 7.54 0.80 16.35
N THR A 5 7.56 2.06 15.90
CA THR A 5 6.39 2.71 15.29
C THR A 5 5.91 1.96 14.04
N ALA A 6 6.83 1.39 13.25
CA ALA A 6 6.46 0.59 12.08
C ALA A 6 5.74 -0.71 12.49
N MET A 7 6.14 -1.32 13.60
CA MET A 7 5.46 -2.50 14.16
C MET A 7 4.08 -2.15 14.71
N ASP A 8 3.94 -1.04 15.45
CA ASP A 8 2.64 -0.56 15.94
C ASP A 8 1.64 -0.37 14.78
N TYR A 9 2.13 0.15 13.65
CA TYR A 9 1.32 0.28 12.44
C TYR A 9 0.88 -1.07 11.86
N LEU A 10 1.77 -2.07 11.82
CA LEU A 10 1.44 -3.41 11.33
C LEU A 10 0.43 -4.12 12.22
N GLU A 11 0.55 -3.95 13.54
CA GLU A 11 -0.41 -4.49 14.51
C GLU A 11 -1.79 -3.86 14.30
N TRP A 12 -1.86 -2.53 14.26
CA TRP A 12 -3.10 -1.81 13.95
C TRP A 12 -3.72 -2.26 12.61
N LEU A 13 -2.88 -2.45 11.58
CA LEU A 13 -3.35 -2.88 10.26
C LEU A 13 -3.94 -4.30 10.30
N SER A 14 -3.33 -5.20 11.07
CA SER A 14 -3.82 -6.56 11.28
C SER A 14 -5.16 -6.57 12.03
N GLU A 15 -5.33 -5.71 13.04
CA GLU A 15 -6.59 -5.57 13.77
C GLU A 15 -7.70 -5.01 12.88
N LEU A 16 -7.38 -4.02 12.06
CA LEU A 16 -8.34 -3.37 11.15
C LEU A 16 -8.95 -4.35 10.14
N TYR A 17 -8.18 -5.35 9.71
CA TYR A 17 -8.58 -6.37 8.74
C TYR A 17 -8.52 -7.79 9.32
N GLU A 18 -9.05 -7.97 10.53
CA GLU A 18 -9.01 -9.23 11.25
C GLU A 18 -9.49 -10.42 10.39
N GLY A 19 -8.65 -11.45 10.29
CA GLY A 19 -8.95 -12.67 9.53
C GLY A 19 -8.79 -12.56 8.01
N GLU A 20 -8.45 -11.39 7.48
CA GLU A 20 -8.12 -11.22 6.06
C GLU A 20 -6.63 -11.41 5.78
N ARG A 21 -6.30 -11.82 4.55
CA ARG A 21 -4.92 -11.85 4.07
C ARG A 21 -4.54 -10.47 3.55
N ILE A 22 -3.57 -9.83 4.20
CA ILE A 22 -3.16 -8.46 3.89
C ILE A 22 -1.92 -8.46 3.00
N GLY A 23 -1.97 -7.72 1.89
CA GLY A 23 -0.81 -7.36 1.08
C GLY A 23 -0.46 -5.89 1.32
N LEU A 24 0.74 -5.61 1.83
CA LEU A 24 1.21 -4.26 2.12
C LEU A 24 2.33 -3.86 1.14
N ILE A 25 2.13 -2.74 0.44
CA ILE A 25 3.14 -2.13 -0.43
C ILE A 25 3.53 -0.78 0.17
N TRP A 26 4.81 -0.59 0.47
CA TRP A 26 5.36 0.66 1.01
C TRP A 26 6.79 0.92 0.55
N ASP A 27 7.31 2.11 0.82
CA ASP A 27 8.65 2.52 0.38
C ASP A 27 9.80 1.79 1.11
N LEU A 28 11.02 2.01 0.62
CA LEU A 28 12.25 1.40 1.15
C LEU A 28 12.85 2.14 2.36
N ALA A 29 12.04 2.88 3.14
CA ALA A 29 12.53 3.52 4.36
C ALA A 29 13.18 2.49 5.30
N THR A 30 14.28 2.87 5.96
CA THR A 30 15.07 1.96 6.81
C THR A 30 14.22 1.30 7.90
N ALA A 31 13.22 2.00 8.44
CA ALA A 31 12.29 1.46 9.41
C ALA A 31 11.41 0.33 8.83
N HIS A 32 11.02 0.40 7.56
CA HIS A 32 10.13 -0.57 6.92
C HIS A 32 10.83 -1.89 6.56
N LYS A 33 12.13 -1.81 6.23
CA LYS A 33 12.94 -2.97 5.78
C LYS A 33 13.80 -3.59 6.89
N GLY A 34 13.61 -3.15 8.14
CA GLY A 34 14.30 -3.73 9.28
C GLY A 34 13.92 -5.21 9.45
N GLU A 35 14.88 -6.07 9.75
CA GLU A 35 14.65 -7.51 9.89
C GLU A 35 13.58 -7.83 10.95
N LYS A 36 13.58 -7.08 12.06
CA LYS A 36 12.57 -7.20 13.13
C LYS A 36 11.16 -6.92 12.60
N VAL A 37 11.00 -5.88 11.80
CA VAL A 37 9.72 -5.46 11.22
C VAL A 37 9.22 -6.47 10.20
N LEU A 38 10.11 -6.99 9.35
CA LEU A 38 9.77 -8.02 8.37
C LEU A 38 9.33 -9.33 9.03
N LYS A 39 10.01 -9.76 10.10
CA LYS A 39 9.60 -10.93 10.88
C LYS A 39 8.22 -10.72 11.51
N PHE A 40 8.00 -9.55 12.10
CA PHE A 40 6.71 -9.21 12.72
C PHE A 40 5.56 -9.19 11.72
N ALA A 41 5.78 -8.64 10.52
CA ALA A 41 4.79 -8.68 9.44
C ALA A 41 4.40 -10.13 9.06
N VAL A 42 5.38 -11.04 8.98
CA VAL A 42 5.13 -12.46 8.70
C VAL A 42 4.33 -13.13 9.82
N GLU A 43 4.64 -12.83 11.09
CA GLU A 43 3.89 -13.34 12.25
C GLU A 43 2.41 -12.93 12.22
N LEU A 44 2.13 -11.71 11.74
CA LEU A 44 0.78 -11.20 11.52
C LEU A 44 0.13 -11.70 10.22
N GLY A 45 0.82 -12.52 9.41
CA GLY A 45 0.32 -13.00 8.13
C GLY A 45 0.25 -11.95 7.02
N ILE A 46 0.98 -10.84 7.18
CA ILE A 46 1.04 -9.73 6.22
C ILE A 46 2.13 -10.01 5.18
N VAL A 47 1.76 -9.99 3.90
CA VAL A 47 2.71 -10.09 2.78
C VAL A 47 3.20 -8.70 2.43
N VAL A 48 4.49 -8.45 2.65
CA VAL A 48 5.12 -7.14 2.38
C VAL A 48 5.82 -7.15 1.03
N ALA A 49 5.58 -6.10 0.23
CA ALA A 49 6.34 -5.78 -0.96
C ALA A 49 6.85 -4.34 -0.90
N PHE A 50 7.99 -4.07 -1.53
CA PHE A 50 8.63 -2.77 -1.50
C PHE A 50 8.56 -2.08 -2.85
N ILE A 51 8.31 -0.77 -2.82
CA ILE A 51 8.50 0.09 -3.99
C ILE A 51 10.02 0.18 -4.27
N PRO A 52 10.49 -0.13 -5.49
CA PRO A 52 11.90 -0.02 -5.82
C PRO A 52 12.45 1.39 -5.61
N ALA A 53 13.74 1.49 -5.28
CA ALA A 53 14.40 2.77 -5.08
C ALA A 53 14.29 3.66 -6.32
N GLY A 54 14.04 4.95 -6.13
CA GLY A 54 13.83 5.92 -7.22
C GLY A 54 12.43 5.92 -7.85
N LEU A 55 11.55 4.98 -7.47
CA LEU A 55 10.21 4.87 -8.03
C LEU A 55 9.09 5.36 -7.11
N THR A 56 9.39 5.86 -5.91
CA THR A 56 8.37 6.37 -4.97
C THR A 56 7.49 7.44 -5.62
N SER A 57 8.07 8.36 -6.38
CA SER A 57 7.36 9.42 -7.09
C SER A 57 6.43 8.93 -8.21
N ILE A 58 6.43 7.63 -8.53
CA ILE A 58 5.66 7.03 -9.61
C ILE A 58 4.70 5.97 -9.06
N LEU A 59 5.17 5.15 -8.11
CA LEU A 59 4.45 3.99 -7.59
C LEU A 59 3.75 4.25 -6.25
N GLN A 60 4.15 5.27 -5.49
CA GLN A 60 3.47 5.61 -4.24
C GLN A 60 2.26 6.50 -4.55
N VAL A 61 1.14 5.85 -4.87
CA VAL A 61 -0.13 6.51 -5.25
C VAL A 61 -0.55 7.57 -4.22
N CYS A 62 -0.36 7.27 -2.93
CA CYS A 62 -0.66 8.21 -1.84
C CYS A 62 0.15 9.50 -1.96
N ASP A 63 1.42 9.43 -2.39
CA ASP A 63 2.25 10.63 -2.58
C ASP A 63 1.80 11.44 -3.79
N LEU A 64 1.49 10.75 -4.89
CA LEU A 64 1.12 11.36 -6.16
C LEU A 64 -0.19 12.13 -6.11
N ILE A 65 -1.20 11.52 -5.49
CA ILE A 65 -2.59 12.01 -5.57
C ILE A 65 -2.97 12.78 -4.31
N ILE A 66 -2.66 12.22 -3.13
CA ILE A 66 -3.12 12.75 -1.85
C ILE A 66 -2.10 13.77 -1.32
N ASN A 67 -0.88 13.31 -1.01
CA ASN A 67 0.09 14.15 -0.29
C ASN A 67 0.56 15.33 -1.12
N LYS A 68 0.71 15.19 -2.45
CA LYS A 68 1.06 16.31 -3.34
C LYS A 68 0.03 17.45 -3.25
N THR A 69 -1.25 17.10 -3.31
CA THR A 69 -2.35 18.06 -3.24
C THR A 69 -2.41 18.75 -1.88
N LEU A 70 -2.28 17.97 -0.80
CA LEU A 70 -2.28 18.49 0.57
C LEU A 70 -1.10 19.42 0.84
N LYS A 71 0.11 19.05 0.40
CA LYS A 71 1.33 19.87 0.54
C LYS A 71 1.20 21.20 -0.22
N ALA A 72 0.65 21.16 -1.44
CA ALA A 72 0.49 22.36 -2.27
C ALA A 72 -0.51 23.36 -1.67
N ALA A 73 -1.56 22.87 -1.01
CA ALA A 73 -2.62 23.71 -0.47
C ALA A 73 -2.30 24.31 0.92
N ALA A 74 -1.15 23.99 1.53
CA ALA A 74 -0.71 24.49 2.84
C ALA A 74 -1.82 24.43 3.92
N VAL A 75 -2.60 23.35 3.88
CA VAL A 75 -3.84 23.20 4.66
C VAL A 75 -3.50 22.97 6.14
N PRO A 76 -4.20 23.60 7.09
CA PRO A 76 -4.08 23.30 8.52
C PRO A 76 -4.31 21.81 8.80
N ARG A 77 -3.55 21.25 9.74
CA ARG A 77 -3.59 19.81 10.06
C ARG A 77 -5.00 19.35 10.43
N GLU A 78 -5.73 20.16 11.17
CA GLU A 78 -7.09 19.87 11.64
C GLU A 78 -8.05 19.69 10.47
N SER A 79 -7.95 20.55 9.46
CA SER A 79 -8.75 20.44 8.25
C SER A 79 -8.38 19.20 7.43
N VAL A 80 -7.09 18.82 7.38
CA VAL A 80 -6.67 17.57 6.73
C VAL A 80 -7.27 16.35 7.43
N LEU A 81 -7.29 16.34 8.76
CA LEU A 81 -7.89 15.25 9.54
C LEU A 81 -9.39 15.13 9.25
N GLU A 82 -10.12 16.24 9.31
CA GLU A 82 -11.55 16.26 9.00
C GLU A 82 -11.86 15.77 7.56
N TRP A 83 -11.03 16.16 6.59
CA TRP A 83 -11.16 15.70 5.21
C TRP A 83 -10.93 14.20 5.09
N ILE A 84 -9.88 13.67 5.75
CA ILE A 84 -9.59 12.23 5.75
C ILE A 84 -10.74 11.46 6.40
N GLU A 85 -11.24 11.89 7.57
CA GLU A 85 -12.35 11.22 8.26
C GLU A 85 -13.64 11.25 7.46
N THR A 86 -13.91 12.34 6.74
CA THR A 86 -15.10 12.48 5.89
C THR A 86 -14.98 11.58 4.66
N ALA A 87 -13.87 11.65 3.94
CA ALA A 87 -13.62 10.81 2.76
C ALA A 87 -13.62 9.31 3.11
N THR A 88 -13.05 8.94 4.26
CA THR A 88 -13.05 7.54 4.73
C THR A 88 -14.47 7.05 4.99
N ARG A 89 -15.30 7.84 5.70
CA ARG A 89 -16.72 7.51 5.92
C ARG A 89 -17.50 7.33 4.61
N GLU A 90 -17.27 8.21 3.64
CA GLU A 90 -17.91 8.10 2.32
C GLU A 90 -17.47 6.85 1.58
N ILE A 91 -16.16 6.57 1.53
CA ILE A 91 -15.60 5.37 0.89
C ILE A 91 -16.12 4.11 1.55
N ASP A 92 -16.14 4.03 2.89
CA ASP A 92 -16.64 2.86 3.61
C ASP A 92 -18.11 2.58 3.28
N SER A 93 -18.93 3.63 3.18
CA SER A 93 -20.34 3.50 2.78
C SER A 93 -20.50 2.93 1.36
N ILE A 94 -19.60 3.30 0.43
CA ILE A 94 -19.61 2.85 -0.97
C ILE A 94 -18.98 1.46 -1.13
N GLN A 95 -17.88 1.19 -0.43
CA GLN A 95 -17.15 -0.08 -0.45
C GLN A 95 -17.98 -1.22 0.14
N ALA A 96 -18.64 -0.97 1.29
CA ALA A 96 -19.57 -1.93 1.90
C ALA A 96 -20.68 -2.33 0.92
N ALA A 97 -21.14 -1.39 0.09
CA ALA A 97 -22.17 -1.64 -0.91
C ALA A 97 -21.68 -2.36 -2.18
N THR A 98 -20.42 -2.14 -2.60
CA THR A 98 -19.97 -2.54 -3.95
C THR A 98 -18.92 -3.65 -3.99
N LYS A 99 -18.12 -3.85 -2.93
CA LYS A 99 -16.93 -4.73 -2.93
C LYS A 99 -16.04 -4.53 -4.18
N GLY A 100 -16.02 -3.31 -4.74
CA GLY A 100 -15.57 -3.04 -6.11
C GLY A 100 -14.10 -3.34 -6.36
N ILE A 101 -13.23 -3.03 -5.39
CA ILE A 101 -11.80 -3.36 -5.48
C ILE A 101 -11.59 -4.88 -5.50
N GLY A 102 -12.27 -5.60 -4.60
CA GLY A 102 -12.25 -7.06 -4.61
C GLY A 102 -12.78 -7.66 -5.90
N ALA A 103 -13.84 -7.08 -6.48
CA ALA A 103 -14.38 -7.50 -7.76
C ALA A 103 -13.42 -7.23 -8.93
N ALA A 104 -12.70 -6.09 -8.91
CA ALA A 104 -11.69 -5.76 -9.91
C ALA A 104 -10.52 -6.74 -9.87
N PHE A 105 -9.95 -7.01 -8.69
CA PHE A 105 -8.88 -7.98 -8.56
C PHE A 105 -9.32 -9.39 -8.99
N ARG A 106 -10.53 -9.83 -8.63
CA ARG A 106 -11.09 -11.11 -9.13
C ARG A 106 -11.24 -11.15 -10.64
N LYS A 107 -11.71 -10.06 -11.24
CA LYS A 107 -11.91 -9.96 -12.69
C LYS A 107 -10.60 -10.17 -13.46
N TYR A 108 -9.47 -9.73 -12.91
CA TYR A 108 -8.15 -9.86 -13.53
C TYR A 108 -7.33 -11.05 -13.02
N GLY A 109 -7.90 -11.92 -12.18
CA GLY A 109 -7.17 -13.06 -11.62
C GLY A 109 -6.04 -12.66 -10.66
N GLN A 110 -6.13 -11.46 -10.06
CA GLN A 110 -5.11 -10.87 -9.19
C GLN A 110 -5.60 -10.70 -7.76
N ASP A 111 -6.62 -11.46 -7.32
CA ASP A 111 -7.13 -11.35 -5.95
C ASP A 111 -6.10 -11.94 -4.97
N PRO A 112 -5.42 -11.09 -4.17
CA PRO A 112 -4.33 -11.54 -3.30
C PRO A 112 -4.79 -12.45 -2.17
N ARG A 113 -6.11 -12.60 -1.98
CA ARG A 113 -6.74 -13.48 -0.99
C ARG A 113 -6.83 -14.93 -1.44
N PHE A 114 -6.48 -15.26 -2.70
CA PHE A 114 -6.30 -16.65 -3.10
C PHE A 114 -5.10 -17.28 -2.37
N LYS A 115 -5.14 -18.62 -2.20
CA LYS A 115 -4.26 -19.34 -1.27
C LYS A 115 -2.77 -19.19 -1.57
N THR A 116 -2.39 -18.92 -2.81
CA THR A 116 -1.00 -18.78 -3.24
C THR A 116 -0.72 -17.33 -3.63
N ALA A 117 0.19 -16.67 -2.89
CA ALA A 117 0.65 -15.31 -3.20
C ALA A 117 1.51 -15.25 -4.48
N GLU A 118 1.79 -16.40 -5.08
CA GLU A 118 2.61 -16.57 -6.28
C GLU A 118 2.02 -15.84 -7.49
N GLU A 119 0.70 -15.82 -7.68
CA GLU A 119 0.07 -15.14 -8.82
C GLU A 119 0.21 -13.60 -8.74
N LEU A 120 0.11 -13.02 -7.54
CA LEU A 120 0.38 -11.59 -7.34
C LEU A 120 1.87 -11.30 -7.57
N LEU A 121 2.76 -12.11 -7.01
CA LEU A 121 4.20 -11.93 -7.16
C LEU A 121 4.64 -12.08 -8.62
N ASP A 122 4.07 -13.02 -9.38
CA ASP A 122 4.33 -13.19 -10.80
C ASP A 122 3.75 -12.04 -11.63
N GLY A 123 2.57 -11.52 -11.27
CA GLY A 123 2.04 -10.29 -11.87
C GLY A 123 2.95 -9.09 -11.63
N LEU A 124 3.50 -8.94 -10.42
CA LEU A 124 4.48 -7.88 -10.09
C LEU A 124 5.80 -8.04 -10.85
N LYS A 125 6.26 -9.27 -11.11
CA LYS A 125 7.44 -9.53 -11.98
C LYS A 125 7.19 -9.06 -13.42
N VAL A 126 5.99 -9.29 -13.96
CA VAL A 126 5.62 -8.80 -15.30
C VAL A 126 5.63 -7.27 -15.37
N PHE A 127 5.27 -6.57 -14.29
CA PHE A 127 5.44 -5.11 -14.24
C PHE A 127 6.91 -4.68 -14.19
N GLN A 128 7.78 -5.47 -13.57
CA GLN A 128 9.24 -5.27 -13.60
C GLN A 128 9.83 -5.46 -15.00
N GLU A 129 9.30 -6.41 -15.78
CA GLU A 129 9.77 -6.71 -17.15
C GLU A 129 9.20 -5.76 -18.22
N ASN A 130 8.08 -5.09 -17.94
CA ASN A 130 7.54 -4.07 -18.84
C ASN A 130 8.47 -2.84 -18.86
N CYS A 131 9.22 -2.70 -19.95
CA CYS A 131 10.23 -1.68 -20.27
C CYS A 131 9.86 -0.22 -20.00
N ILE A 132 8.58 0.07 -19.69
CA ILE A 132 8.12 1.38 -19.23
C ILE A 132 8.89 1.79 -17.96
N TYR A 133 9.04 0.88 -16.99
CA TYR A 133 9.74 1.17 -15.74
C TYR A 133 11.26 1.29 -15.90
N ALA A 134 11.85 0.46 -16.75
CA ALA A 134 13.27 0.58 -17.11
C ALA A 134 13.55 1.94 -17.80
N SER A 135 12.70 2.35 -18.74
CA SER A 135 12.85 3.66 -19.39
C SER A 135 12.63 4.85 -18.45
N LEU A 136 11.81 4.70 -17.40
CA LEU A 136 11.61 5.73 -16.38
C LEU A 136 12.80 5.85 -15.42
N LEU A 137 13.56 4.78 -15.20
CA LEU A 137 14.80 4.78 -14.43
C LEU A 137 15.99 5.30 -15.25
N ASP A 138 16.04 4.98 -16.55
CA ASP A 138 17.11 5.43 -17.46
C ASP A 138 17.03 6.92 -17.83
N ASN A 139 15.89 7.58 -17.58
CA ASN A 139 15.64 9.00 -17.89
C ASN A 139 15.57 9.91 -16.65
N GLN A 140 16.08 9.46 -15.49
CA GLN A 140 16.34 10.31 -14.31
C GLN A 140 17.83 10.66 -14.23
#